data_AF-A0A8B5WLR8-F1
#
_entry.id   AF-A0A8B5WLR8-F1
#
_cell.length_a   1.000
_cell.length_b   1.000
_cell.length_c   1.000
_cell.angle_alpha   90.00
_cell.angle_beta   90.00
_cell.angle_gamma   90.00
#
_symmetry.space_group_name_H-M   'P 1'
#
loop_
_entity.id
_entity.type
_entity.pdbx_description
1 polymer ?
#
loop_
_entity_poly.entity_id
_entity_poly.type
_entity_poly.pdbx_seq_one_letter_code
_entity_poly.pdbx_strand_id
1 'polypeptide(L)'
;LINAAGVSTSTVVVHEKGRFQWQPVAADQARAGLQTLLRHWQSGLRRPLPVATATAMAYLAASRRGDHDKAVQAARATFEDGYFSSGEVSREAAVARWYPDFDSLITSGAPGDDFVHWARALYGPAIEHHEEGQGAAA
;
A
#
# COMPACT_ATOMS: atom_id res chain seq x y z
N LEU A 1 1.56 -10.57 -14.06
CA LEU A 1 1.97 -10.60 -15.48
C LEU A 1 1.29 -11.74 -16.25
N ILE A 2 1.28 -12.97 -15.73
CA ILE A 2 0.71 -14.15 -16.39
C ILE A 2 -0.77 -14.00 -16.80
N ASN A 3 -1.62 -13.44 -15.94
CA ASN A 3 -3.03 -13.16 -16.28
C ASN A 3 -3.17 -12.15 -17.44
N ALA A 4 -2.32 -11.12 -17.52
CA ALA A 4 -2.34 -10.13 -18.61
C ALA A 4 -1.89 -10.70 -19.97
N ALA A 5 -1.14 -11.81 -19.94
CA ALA A 5 -0.77 -12.60 -21.11
C ALA A 5 -1.88 -13.58 -21.54
N GLY A 6 -3.04 -13.58 -20.86
CA GLY A 6 -4.19 -14.42 -21.20
C GLY A 6 -4.21 -15.78 -20.50
N VAL A 7 -3.24 -16.07 -19.64
CA VAL A 7 -3.17 -17.34 -18.91
C VAL A 7 -3.86 -17.18 -17.57
N SER A 8 -5.01 -17.85 -17.40
CA SER A 8 -5.77 -17.86 -16.15
C SER A 8 -4.96 -18.54 -15.04
N THR A 9 -4.51 -17.79 -14.04
CA THR A 9 -3.66 -18.31 -12.97
C THR A 9 -3.92 -17.58 -11.66
N SER A 10 -4.08 -18.36 -10.60
CA SER A 10 -4.17 -17.84 -9.23
C SER A 10 -2.76 -17.61 -8.68
N THR A 11 -2.59 -16.55 -7.91
CA THR A 11 -1.36 -16.32 -7.14
C THR A 11 -1.61 -16.71 -5.69
N VAL A 12 -0.74 -17.54 -5.13
CA VAL A 12 -0.80 -17.93 -3.71
C VAL A 12 0.51 -17.56 -3.03
N VAL A 13 0.44 -16.83 -1.92
CA VAL A 13 1.56 -16.52 -1.03
C VAL A 13 1.31 -17.23 0.29
N VAL A 14 2.27 -18.05 0.73
CA VAL A 14 2.18 -18.81 1.99
C VAL A 14 3.21 -18.26 2.98
N HIS A 15 2.80 -18.10 4.23
CA HIS A 15 3.65 -17.70 5.35
C HIS A 15 3.32 -18.54 6.59
N GLU A 16 4.13 -18.40 7.65
CA GLU A 16 4.00 -19.18 8.89
C GLU A 16 2.57 -19.17 9.48
N LYS A 17 1.83 -18.07 9.31
CA LYS A 17 0.51 -17.87 9.92
C LYS A 17 -0.67 -18.06 8.96
N GLY A 18 -0.44 -18.42 7.69
CA GLY A 18 -1.54 -18.59 6.73
C GLY A 18 -1.14 -18.45 5.27
N ARG A 19 -2.15 -18.29 4.41
CA ARG A 19 -1.96 -18.02 2.99
C ARG A 19 -2.85 -16.88 2.50
N PHE A 20 -2.30 -16.11 1.56
CA PHE A 20 -3.02 -15.14 0.76
C PHE A 20 -3.21 -15.69 -0.64
N GLN A 21 -4.44 -15.66 -1.15
CA GLN A 21 -4.75 -16.09 -2.50
C GLN A 21 -5.41 -14.95 -3.29
N TRP A 22 -4.90 -14.72 -4.50
CA TRP A 22 -5.54 -13.90 -5.52
C TRP A 22 -6.08 -14.81 -6.61
N GLN A 23 -7.37 -14.66 -6.90
CA GLN A 23 -8.03 -15.41 -7.96
C GLN A 23 -7.53 -14.95 -9.34
N PRO A 24 -7.69 -15.78 -10.38
CA PRO A 24 -7.39 -15.37 -11.74
C PRO A 24 -8.23 -14.15 -12.10
N VAL A 25 -7.61 -13.21 -12.80
CA VAL A 25 -8.26 -11.97 -13.26
C VAL A 25 -8.35 -12.01 -14.77
N ALA A 26 -9.44 -11.48 -15.34
CA ALA A 26 -9.58 -11.41 -16.78
C ALA A 26 -8.40 -10.66 -17.42
N ALA A 27 -7.95 -11.12 -18.59
CA ALA A 27 -6.73 -10.61 -19.22
C ALA A 27 -6.74 -9.09 -19.43
N ASP A 28 -7.88 -8.54 -19.85
CA ASP A 28 -8.04 -7.10 -20.06
C ASP A 28 -7.96 -6.31 -18.75
N GLN A 29 -8.57 -6.84 -17.67
CA GLN A 29 -8.48 -6.23 -16.34
C GLN A 29 -7.04 -6.28 -15.81
N ALA A 30 -6.37 -7.42 -15.96
CA ALA A 30 -4.96 -7.57 -15.57
C ALA A 30 -4.04 -6.63 -16.36
N ARG A 31 -4.31 -6.42 -17.65
CA ARG A 31 -3.56 -5.47 -18.50
C ARG A 31 -3.81 -4.02 -18.07
N ALA A 32 -5.07 -3.65 -17.82
CA ALA A 32 -5.42 -2.33 -17.30
C ALA A 32 -4.74 -2.04 -15.96
N GLY A 33 -4.78 -3.01 -15.03
CA GLY A 33 -4.08 -2.90 -13.74
C GLY A 33 -2.56 -2.73 -13.91
N LEU A 34 -1.93 -3.51 -14.78
CA LEU A 34 -0.50 -3.38 -15.08
C LEU A 34 -0.17 -2.01 -15.67
N GLN A 35 -0.97 -1.50 -16.60
CA GLN A 35 -0.79 -0.17 -17.17
C GLN A 35 -0.91 0.93 -16.10
N THR A 36 -1.83 0.78 -15.14
CA THR A 36 -1.97 1.67 -13.99
C THR A 36 -0.71 1.66 -13.12
N LEU A 37 -0.20 0.48 -12.77
CA LEU A 37 1.04 0.35 -12.00
C LEU A 37 2.24 1.00 -12.71
N LEU A 38 2.35 0.83 -14.03
CA LEU A 38 3.41 1.46 -14.81
C LEU A 38 3.31 3.00 -14.80
N ARG A 39 2.10 3.57 -14.87
CA ARG A 39 1.91 5.02 -14.75
C ARG A 39 2.30 5.54 -13.35
N HIS A 40 1.98 4.79 -12.30
CA HIS A 40 2.37 5.14 -10.94
C HIS A 40 3.89 5.06 -10.75
N TRP A 41 4.53 4.01 -11.26
CA TRP A 41 5.98 3.89 -11.26
C TRP A 41 6.67 5.05 -12.00
N GLN A 42 6.17 5.41 -13.19
CA GLN A 42 6.66 6.58 -13.92
C GLN A 42 6.51 7.89 -13.15
N SER A 43 5.44 8.03 -12.36
CA SER A 43 5.23 9.19 -11.51
C SER A 43 6.29 9.26 -10.40
N GLY A 44 6.60 8.13 -9.76
CA GLY A 44 7.64 8.03 -8.73
C GLY A 44 9.07 8.18 -9.24
N LEU A 45 9.31 7.92 -10.53
CA LEU A 45 10.61 8.21 -11.16
C LEU A 45 10.84 9.71 -11.43
N ARG A 46 9.78 10.51 -11.49
CA ARG A 46 9.87 11.95 -11.78
C ARG A 46 10.02 12.80 -10.53
N ARG A 47 9.45 12.35 -9.41
CA ARG A 47 9.49 13.02 -8.11
C ARG A 47 9.23 12.01 -6.99
N PRO A 48 9.62 12.31 -5.74
CA PRO A 48 9.14 11.54 -4.60
C PRO A 48 7.61 11.58 -4.55
N LEU A 49 6.98 10.40 -4.47
CA LEU A 49 5.54 10.31 -4.19
C LEU A 49 5.32 10.48 -2.69
N PRO A 50 4.27 11.19 -2.24
CA PRO A 50 4.00 11.41 -0.82
C PRO A 50 3.38 10.17 -0.19
N VAL A 51 4.15 9.09 -0.11
CA VAL A 51 3.69 7.81 0.45
C VAL A 51 4.83 7.08 1.13
N ALA A 52 4.55 6.51 2.29
CA ALA A 52 5.42 5.58 2.99
C ALA A 52 4.64 4.25 3.18
N THR A 53 5.32 3.12 3.01
CA THR A 53 4.67 1.82 2.79
C THR A 53 3.92 1.35 4.04
N ALA A 54 4.59 1.29 5.19
CA ALA A 54 3.97 0.82 6.42
C ALA A 54 2.86 1.78 6.88
N THR A 55 3.11 3.07 6.76
CA THR A 55 2.17 4.15 7.07
C THR A 55 0.91 4.08 6.21
N ALA A 56 1.06 3.86 4.90
CA ALA A 56 -0.06 3.66 3.97
C ALA A 56 -0.88 2.41 4.31
N MET A 57 -0.21 1.30 4.63
CA MET A 57 -0.90 0.07 5.03
C MET A 57 -1.69 0.26 6.33
N ALA A 58 -1.12 0.93 7.34
CA ALA A 58 -1.81 1.26 8.59
C ALA A 58 -3.02 2.16 8.35
N TYR A 59 -2.87 3.19 7.50
CA TYR A 59 -3.97 4.06 7.06
C TYR A 59 -5.11 3.25 6.42
N LEU A 60 -4.80 2.38 5.46
CA LEU A 60 -5.82 1.59 4.75
C LEU A 60 -6.53 0.59 5.67
N ALA A 61 -5.78 -0.08 6.56
CA ALA A 61 -6.36 -1.01 7.52
C ALA A 61 -7.35 -0.32 8.48
N ALA A 62 -7.00 0.87 8.96
CA ALA A 62 -7.89 1.67 9.82
C ALA A 62 -9.07 2.27 9.04
N SER A 63 -8.85 2.69 7.79
CA SER A 63 -9.89 3.28 6.92
C SER A 63 -11.07 2.34 6.65
N ARG A 64 -10.85 1.01 6.69
CA ARG A 64 -11.93 0.00 6.54
C ARG A 64 -13.04 0.13 7.59
N ARG A 65 -12.76 0.80 8.72
CA ARG A 65 -13.73 1.03 9.81
C ARG A 65 -14.59 2.29 9.59
N GLY A 66 -14.37 3.03 8.50
CA GLY A 66 -15.16 4.21 8.12
C GLY A 66 -14.82 5.50 8.88
N ASP A 67 -13.75 5.51 9.67
CA ASP A 67 -13.33 6.66 10.48
C ASP A 67 -12.01 7.22 9.92
N HIS A 68 -12.13 8.31 9.14
CA HIS A 68 -10.99 8.94 8.47
C HIS A 68 -9.97 9.48 9.47
N ASP A 69 -10.42 10.15 10.53
CA ASP A 69 -9.53 10.75 11.52
C ASP A 69 -8.72 9.67 12.23
N LYS A 70 -9.36 8.55 12.63
CA LYS A 70 -8.62 7.40 13.19
C LYS A 70 -7.65 6.80 12.20
N ALA A 71 -7.96 6.77 10.91
CA ALA A 71 -7.03 6.29 9.89
C ALA A 71 -5.80 7.18 9.78
N VAL A 72 -5.98 8.50 9.79
CA VAL A 72 -4.87 9.47 9.80
C VAL A 72 -4.04 9.32 11.09
N GLN A 73 -4.67 9.14 12.25
CA GLN A 73 -3.95 8.90 13.51
C GLN A 73 -3.14 7.59 13.49
N ALA A 74 -3.70 6.51 12.94
CA ALA A 74 -2.98 5.24 12.77
C ALA A 74 -1.78 5.38 11.83
N ALA A 75 -1.93 6.17 10.77
CA ALA A 75 -0.84 6.50 9.86
C ALA A 75 0.26 7.26 10.60
N ARG A 76 -0.07 8.36 11.30
CA ARG A 76 0.90 9.14 12.08
C ARG A 76 1.66 8.28 13.08
N ALA A 77 0.94 7.49 13.87
CA ALA A 77 1.54 6.60 14.87
C ALA A 77 2.47 5.53 14.27
N THR A 78 2.31 5.20 12.98
CA THR A 78 3.19 4.27 12.26
C THR A 78 4.41 4.99 11.66
N PHE A 79 4.22 6.23 11.24
CA PHE A 79 5.25 7.04 10.61
C PHE A 79 6.27 7.56 11.62
N GLU A 80 5.79 8.13 12.72
CA GLU A 80 6.60 8.79 13.74
C GLU A 80 7.13 7.83 14.81
N ASP A 81 8.21 8.22 15.47
CA ASP A 81 8.72 7.50 16.64
C ASP A 81 7.73 7.58 17.81
N GLY A 82 7.48 6.43 18.43
CA GLY A 82 6.75 6.31 19.69
C GLY A 82 7.70 6.20 20.87
N TYR A 83 7.15 6.22 22.08
CA TYR A 83 7.93 6.15 23.32
C TYR A 83 8.82 4.90 23.44
N PHE A 84 8.40 3.77 22.86
CA PHE A 84 9.14 2.50 22.84
C PHE A 84 9.26 1.87 21.45
N SER A 85 9.06 2.65 20.38
CA SER A 85 9.02 2.10 19.01
C SER A 85 9.58 3.08 18.01
N SER A 86 10.39 2.59 17.07
CA SER A 86 10.83 3.40 15.94
C SER A 86 9.78 3.44 14.83
N GLY A 87 9.39 4.65 14.44
CA GLY A 87 8.52 4.93 13.33
C GLY A 87 9.16 4.55 11.98
N GLU A 88 8.35 4.54 10.93
CA GLU A 88 8.85 4.31 9.57
C GLU A 88 9.89 5.36 9.16
N VAL A 89 9.73 6.62 9.57
CA VAL A 89 10.67 7.70 9.25
C VAL A 89 12.08 7.39 9.76
N SER A 90 12.21 6.88 10.98
CA SER A 90 13.51 6.56 11.58
C SER A 90 14.12 5.25 11.04
N ARG A 91 13.31 4.38 10.44
CA ARG A 91 13.75 3.10 9.88
C ARG A 91 14.13 3.19 8.39
N GLU A 92 13.56 4.14 7.65
CA GLU A 92 13.76 4.27 6.21
C GLU A 92 14.39 5.61 5.82
N ALA A 93 15.71 5.61 5.66
CA ALA A 93 16.47 6.83 5.32
C ALA A 93 15.99 7.52 4.02
N ALA A 94 15.47 6.75 3.06
CA ALA A 94 14.91 7.30 1.83
C ALA A 94 13.62 8.09 2.08
N VAL A 95 12.77 7.63 3.00
CA VAL A 95 11.55 8.31 3.41
C VAL A 95 11.92 9.58 4.19
N ALA A 96 12.77 9.46 5.22
CA ALA A 96 13.22 10.59 6.04
C ALA A 96 13.85 11.73 5.24
N ARG A 97 14.55 11.41 4.14
CA ARG A 97 15.19 12.40 3.27
C ARG A 97 14.17 13.34 2.61
N TRP A 98 12.99 12.84 2.25
CA TRP A 98 11.97 13.60 1.52
C TRP A 98 10.84 14.08 2.42
N TYR A 99 10.53 13.32 3.46
CA TYR A 99 9.46 13.58 4.41
C TYR A 99 10.03 13.40 5.83
N PRO A 100 10.60 14.45 6.44
CA PRO A 100 11.22 14.36 7.75
C PRO A 100 10.23 14.14 8.91
N ASP A 101 8.97 14.50 8.72
CA ASP A 101 7.89 14.34 9.70
C ASP A 101 6.54 14.02 9.02
N PHE A 102 5.54 13.60 9.80
CA PHE A 102 4.27 13.17 9.20
C PHE A 102 3.50 14.34 8.56
N ASP A 103 3.67 15.57 9.06
CA ASP A 103 3.05 16.75 8.48
C ASP A 103 3.57 16.99 7.06
N SER A 104 4.89 16.92 6.88
CA SER A 104 5.53 17.02 5.56
C SER A 104 5.06 15.95 4.57
N LEU A 105 4.73 14.75 5.06
CA LEU A 105 4.17 13.67 4.24
C LEU A 105 2.72 13.99 3.82
N ILE A 106 1.85 14.34 4.77
CA ILE A 106 0.40 14.47 4.52
C ILE A 106 0.04 15.77 3.80
N THR A 107 0.84 16.83 3.95
CA THR A 107 0.64 18.09 3.24
C THR A 107 1.34 18.14 1.88
N SER A 108 2.09 17.10 1.52
CA SER A 108 2.76 17.03 0.22
C SER A 108 1.80 16.60 -0.88
N GLY A 109 1.97 17.22 -2.05
CA GLY A 109 1.13 16.99 -3.23
C GLY A 109 -0.08 17.93 -3.32
N ALA A 110 -0.74 17.89 -4.47
CA ALA A 110 -2.02 18.55 -4.69
C ALA A 110 -3.19 17.57 -4.43
N PRO A 111 -4.45 18.03 -4.31
CA PRO A 111 -5.59 17.12 -4.24
C PRO A 111 -5.59 16.11 -5.40
N GLY A 112 -5.69 14.82 -5.08
CA GLY A 112 -5.57 13.74 -6.08
C GLY A 112 -4.14 13.33 -6.41
N ASP A 113 -3.16 13.87 -5.69
CA ASP A 113 -1.74 13.55 -5.74
C ASP A 113 -1.11 13.53 -4.33
N ASP A 114 -1.96 13.44 -3.31
CA ASP A 114 -1.62 13.46 -1.89
C ASP A 114 -1.39 12.05 -1.33
N PHE A 115 -1.06 11.99 -0.04
CA PHE A 115 -0.84 10.73 0.67
C PHE A 115 -2.03 9.75 0.57
N VAL A 116 -3.26 10.24 0.71
CA VAL A 116 -4.45 9.38 0.68
C VAL A 116 -4.63 8.78 -0.71
N HIS A 117 -4.42 9.58 -1.75
CA HIS A 117 -4.43 9.13 -3.13
C HIS A 117 -3.42 8.00 -3.35
N TRP A 118 -2.14 8.23 -3.03
CA TRP A 118 -1.08 7.26 -3.31
C TRP A 118 -1.17 6.00 -2.45
N ALA A 119 -1.60 6.12 -1.18
CA ALA A 119 -1.87 4.97 -0.34
C ALA A 119 -2.90 4.03 -0.99
N ARG A 120 -4.04 4.58 -1.43
CA ARG A 120 -5.09 3.82 -2.10
C ARG A 120 -4.65 3.31 -3.48
N ALA A 121 -4.03 4.16 -4.29
CA ALA A 121 -3.65 3.82 -5.65
C ALA A 121 -2.61 2.70 -5.73
N LEU A 122 -1.63 2.69 -4.81
CA LEU A 122 -0.54 1.70 -4.81
C LEU A 122 -0.90 0.43 -4.05
N TYR A 123 -1.53 0.54 -2.88
CA TYR A 123 -1.71 -0.60 -1.97
C TYR A 123 -3.15 -1.08 -1.85
N GLY A 124 -4.14 -0.23 -2.19
CA GLY A 124 -5.56 -0.59 -2.15
C GLY A 124 -5.89 -1.87 -2.92
N PRO A 125 -5.52 -1.99 -4.22
CA PRO A 125 -5.87 -3.16 -5.01
C PRO A 125 -5.38 -4.49 -4.43
N ALA A 126 -4.18 -4.52 -3.83
CA ALA A 126 -3.63 -5.73 -3.23
C ALA A 126 -4.41 -6.16 -1.97
N ILE A 127 -4.83 -5.18 -1.16
CA ILE A 127 -5.57 -5.40 0.09
C ILE A 127 -7.03 -5.76 -0.19
N GLU A 128 -7.63 -5.24 -1.26
CA GLU A 128 -9.04 -5.47 -1.60
C GLU A 128 -9.32 -6.80 -2.31
N HIS A 129 -8.34 -7.34 -3.04
CA HIS A 129 -8.56 -8.49 -3.93
C HIS A 129 -7.93 -9.81 -3.47
N HIS A 130 -7.60 -9.94 -2.18
CA HIS A 130 -7.09 -11.20 -1.64
C HIS A 130 -8.15 -11.92 -0.78
N GLU A 131 -8.10 -13.25 -0.82
CA GLU A 131 -8.76 -14.11 0.13
C GLU A 131 -7.73 -14.58 1.17
N GLU A 132 -8.05 -14.40 2.46
CA GLU A 132 -7.26 -14.97 3.55
C GLU A 132 -7.73 -16.39 3.84
N GLY A 133 -6.83 -17.37 3.72
CA GLY A 133 -7.07 -18.75 4.14
C GLY A 133 -6.22 -19.10 5.35
N GLN A 134 -6.83 -19.57 6.44
CA GLN A 134 -6.10 -20.13 7.58
C GLN A 134 -5.38 -21.42 7.13
N GLY A 135 -4.09 -21.52 7.47
CA GLY A 135 -3.33 -22.75 7.25
C GLY A 135 -3.93 -23.88 8.08
N ALA A 136 -4.38 -24.95 7.44
CA ALA A 136 -4.73 -26.18 8.15
C ALA A 136 -3.46 -26.69 8.81
N ALA A 137 -3.42 -26.70 10.14
CA ALA A 137 -2.44 -27.49 10.88
C ALA A 137 -2.62 -28.96 10.48
N ALA A 138 -1.59 -29.50 9.82
CA ALA A 138 -1.44 -30.93 9.61
C ALA A 138 -0.81 -31.59 10.83
#